data_AF-A0A1Y1I5T8-F1
#
_entry.id   AF-A0A1Y1I5T8-F1
#
_cell.length_a   1.000
_cell.length_b   1.000
_cell.length_c   1.000
_cell.angle_alpha   90.00
_cell.angle_beta   90.00
_cell.angle_gamma   90.00
#
_symmetry.space_group_name_H-M   'P 1'
#
loop_
_entity.id
_entity.type
_entity.pdbx_description
1 polymer ?
#
loop_
_entity_poly.entity_id
_entity_poly.type
_entity_poly.pdbx_seq_one_letter_code
_entity_poly.pdbx_strand_id
1 'polypeptide(L)'
;MKAVVSSAANISDSTAEAQFVTNVVAVHHDHFFNFRLDMDMDGQNNSYVIKQLQRAYNTNGTKPRQSYWTVTKYNSSEKFASGVFTNQATGDQTLLNW
;
A
#
# COMPACT_ATOMS: atom_id res chain seq x y z
N MET A 1 -37.40 17.35 -4.38
CA MET A 1 -36.93 17.32 -2.98
C MET A 1 -36.78 18.75 -2.49
N LYS A 2 -37.30 19.07 -1.31
CA LYS A 2 -37.37 20.42 -0.74
C LYS A 2 -36.11 20.67 0.09
N ALA A 3 -35.31 21.67 -0.27
CA ALA A 3 -34.14 22.06 0.52
C ALA A 3 -34.62 22.76 1.81
N VAL A 4 -34.20 22.24 2.96
CA VAL A 4 -34.37 22.89 4.26
C VAL A 4 -33.10 23.68 4.52
N VAL A 5 -33.21 25.00 4.67
CA VAL A 5 -32.09 25.88 5.02
C VAL A 5 -32.23 26.21 6.50
N SER A 6 -31.33 25.69 7.34
CA SER A 6 -31.19 26.11 8.73
C SER A 6 -30.25 27.32 8.81
N SER A 7 -30.61 28.27 9.66
CA SER A 7 -29.88 29.50 9.94
C SER A 7 -28.47 29.22 10.47
N ALA A 8 -27.52 30.07 10.05
CA ALA A 8 -26.08 29.99 10.31
C ALA A 8 -25.71 29.55 11.73
N ALA A 9 -25.39 28.27 11.87
CA ALA A 9 -24.54 27.80 12.95
C ALA A 9 -23.09 28.00 12.48
N ASN A 10 -22.30 28.75 13.25
CA ASN A 10 -20.84 28.70 13.12
C ASN A 10 -20.44 27.22 13.19
N ILE A 11 -19.80 26.71 12.15
CA ILE A 11 -19.16 25.38 12.15
C ILE A 11 -17.91 25.53 13.03
N SER A 12 -18.13 25.69 14.34
CA SER A 12 -17.08 25.63 15.33
C SER A 12 -16.90 24.18 15.69
N ASP A 13 -15.80 23.61 15.18
CA ASP A 13 -15.29 22.28 15.43
C ASP A 13 -15.85 21.15 14.55
N SER A 14 -14.97 20.62 13.70
CA SER A 14 -14.94 19.17 13.55
C SER A 14 -13.52 18.73 13.22
N THR A 15 -13.02 17.77 13.98
CA THR A 15 -11.77 17.03 13.74
C THR A 15 -11.83 16.16 12.49
N ALA A 16 -12.85 16.32 11.64
CA ALA A 16 -13.20 15.46 10.52
C ALA A 16 -13.66 16.22 9.25
N GLU A 17 -13.67 17.55 9.22
CA GLU A 17 -14.17 18.29 8.05
C GLU A 17 -13.51 19.66 7.89
N ALA A 18 -13.19 20.02 6.64
CA ALA A 18 -12.76 21.36 6.27
C ALA A 18 -13.90 22.09 5.55
N GLN A 19 -14.22 23.32 5.98
CA GLN A 19 -15.14 24.17 5.25
C GLN A 19 -14.51 24.61 3.92
N PHE A 20 -15.16 24.30 2.80
CA PHE A 20 -14.65 24.60 1.45
C PHE A 20 -15.10 25.97 0.95
N VAL A 21 -16.39 26.31 1.16
CA VAL A 21 -16.96 27.65 0.93
C VAL A 21 -18.12 27.88 1.92
N THR A 22 -18.65 29.10 2.04
CA THR A 22 -19.78 29.41 2.92
C THR A 22 -20.90 28.40 2.75
N ASN A 23 -21.28 27.73 3.84
CA ASN A 23 -22.30 26.68 3.89
C ASN A 23 -22.01 25.41 3.05
N VAL A 24 -20.75 25.17 2.67
CA VAL A 24 -20.32 23.97 1.95
C VAL A 24 -19.13 23.34 2.66
N VAL A 25 -19.29 22.06 3.01
CA VAL A 25 -18.29 21.27 3.70
C VAL A 25 -17.69 20.25 2.74
N ALA A 26 -16.35 20.15 2.71
CA ALA A 26 -15.66 19.07 2.03
C ALA A 26 -15.48 17.90 3.00
N VAL A 27 -16.36 16.90 2.88
CA VAL A 27 -16.31 15.69 3.69
C VAL A 27 -15.10 14.85 3.27
N HIS A 28 -14.32 14.39 4.25
CA HIS A 28 -13.25 13.43 3.99
C HIS A 28 -13.82 12.17 3.34
N HIS A 29 -13.19 11.73 2.26
CA HIS A 29 -13.48 10.47 1.60
C HIS A 29 -12.18 9.88 1.07
N ASP A 30 -12.14 8.57 0.99
CA ASP A 30 -10.99 7.85 0.48
C ASP A 30 -11.18 7.54 -1.00
N HIS A 31 -10.07 7.52 -1.74
CA HIS A 31 -10.03 6.98 -3.09
C HIS A 31 -9.13 5.76 -3.09
N PHE A 32 -9.70 4.60 -3.45
CA PHE A 32 -8.95 3.35 -3.65
C PHE A 32 -8.95 2.98 -5.12
N PHE A 33 -7.79 2.55 -5.63
CA PHE A 33 -7.61 2.09 -7.00
C PHE A 33 -6.96 0.71 -6.98
N ASN A 34 -7.30 -0.12 -7.96
CA ASN A 34 -6.73 -1.45 -8.14
C ASN A 34 -6.31 -1.64 -9.61
N PHE A 35 -5.17 -2.28 -9.81
CA PHE A 35 -4.63 -2.58 -11.13
C PHE A 35 -4.28 -4.05 -11.23
N ARG A 36 -4.52 -4.64 -12.39
CA ARG A 36 -3.95 -5.93 -12.79
C ARG A 36 -2.64 -5.67 -13.53
N LEU A 37 -1.53 -6.20 -13.02
CA LEU A 37 -0.22 -6.13 -13.65
C LEU A 37 0.27 -7.57 -13.90
N ASP A 38 0.38 -7.93 -15.17
CA ASP A 38 0.94 -9.20 -15.63
C ASP A 38 2.36 -8.93 -16.14
N MET A 39 3.37 -9.28 -15.34
CA MET A 39 4.77 -8.91 -15.61
C MET A 39 5.59 -10.15 -15.96
N ASP A 40 6.14 -10.14 -17.18
CA ASP A 40 7.05 -11.15 -17.73
C ASP A 40 8.49 -10.61 -17.80
N MET A 41 9.18 -10.51 -16.66
CA MET A 41 10.56 -10.00 -16.58
C MET A 41 11.55 -11.00 -17.21
N ASP A 42 12.02 -10.70 -18.42
CA ASP A 42 12.90 -11.57 -19.22
C ASP A 42 12.31 -12.98 -19.49
N GLY A 43 10.98 -13.09 -19.44
CA GLY A 43 10.23 -14.32 -19.69
C GLY A 43 9.08 -14.54 -18.71
N GLN A 44 8.32 -15.62 -18.94
CA GLN A 44 7.13 -15.96 -18.14
C GLN A 44 7.45 -16.59 -16.78
N ASN A 45 8.64 -17.16 -16.62
CA ASN A 45 9.03 -17.89 -15.41
C ASN A 45 9.61 -16.96 -14.34
N ASN A 46 8.75 -16.14 -13.73
CA ASN A 46 9.16 -15.17 -12.72
C ASN A 46 9.12 -15.70 -11.28
N SER A 47 9.86 -15.01 -10.41
CA SER A 47 9.78 -15.20 -8.96
C SER A 47 9.55 -13.85 -8.28
N TYR A 48 8.73 -13.82 -7.24
CA TYR A 48 8.55 -12.64 -6.42
C TYR A 48 9.36 -12.79 -5.12
N VAL A 49 10.19 -11.78 -4.83
CA VAL A 49 11.17 -11.81 -3.74
C VAL A 49 10.95 -10.62 -2.82
N ILE A 50 10.66 -10.89 -1.54
CA ILE A 50 10.53 -9.84 -0.53
C ILE A 50 11.88 -9.61 0.16
N LYS A 51 12.30 -8.35 0.22
CA LYS A 51 13.47 -7.90 1.00
C LYS A 51 13.04 -6.97 2.11
N GLN A 52 13.15 -7.43 3.34
CA GLN A 52 12.88 -6.59 4.51
C GLN A 52 14.15 -5.91 4.96
N LEU A 53 14.04 -4.63 5.31
CA LEU A 53 15.12 -3.88 5.93
C LEU A 53 15.34 -4.39 7.37
N GLN A 54 16.57 -4.74 7.69
CA GLN A 54 16.96 -5.30 8.98
C GLN A 54 18.16 -4.54 9.54
N ARG A 55 18.16 -4.27 10.84
CA ARG A 55 19.32 -3.70 11.51
C ARG A 55 20.33 -4.81 11.79
N ALA A 56 21.57 -4.63 11.32
CA ALA A 56 22.71 -5.48 11.63
C ALA A 56 23.68 -4.75 12.57
N TYR A 57 24.30 -5.50 13.47
CA TYR A 57 25.27 -4.99 14.43
C TYR A 57 26.70 -5.38 14.04
N ASN A 58 27.65 -4.49 14.29
CA ASN A 58 29.06 -4.81 14.13
C ASN A 58 29.55 -5.58 15.35
N THR A 59 29.76 -6.88 15.20
CA THR A 59 30.13 -7.78 16.31
C THR A 59 31.61 -7.74 16.67
N ASN A 60 32.48 -7.22 15.78
CA ASN A 60 33.94 -7.34 15.89
C ASN A 60 34.66 -6.10 16.48
N GLY A 61 34.00 -5.27 17.29
CA GLY A 61 34.60 -4.26 18.20
C GLY A 61 35.52 -3.17 17.60
N THR A 62 35.88 -3.27 16.32
CA THR A 62 36.92 -2.50 15.63
C THR A 62 36.34 -1.47 14.67
N LYS A 63 35.01 -1.40 14.56
CA LYS A 63 34.31 -0.44 13.70
C LYS A 63 33.68 0.67 14.55
N PRO A 64 33.89 1.97 14.20
CA PRO A 64 33.27 3.09 14.92
C PRO A 64 31.74 3.09 14.86
N ARG A 65 31.17 2.59 13.75
CA ARG A 65 29.71 2.45 13.59
C ARG A 65 29.25 1.19 14.32
N GLN A 66 28.24 1.31 15.18
CA GLN A 66 27.74 0.17 15.98
C GLN A 66 26.72 -0.70 15.23
N SER A 67 25.92 -0.09 14.35
CA SER A 67 24.94 -0.80 13.54
C SER A 67 24.74 -0.15 12.18
N TYR A 68 24.19 -0.91 11.25
CA TYR A 68 23.83 -0.49 9.91
C TYR A 68 22.56 -1.21 9.45
N TRP A 69 21.94 -0.71 8.40
CA TRP A 69 20.82 -1.39 7.78
C TRP A 69 21.32 -2.35 6.69
N THR A 70 20.77 -3.56 6.71
CA THR A 70 20.94 -4.60 5.70
C THR A 70 19.56 -5.10 5.28
N VAL A 71 19.49 -6.07 4.37
CA VAL A 71 18.24 -6.72 3.95
C VAL A 71 18.24 -8.21 4.28
N THR A 72 17.06 -8.82 4.35
CA THR A 72 16.91 -10.28 4.47
C THR A 72 17.72 -11.00 3.40
N LYS A 73 18.43 -12.06 3.80
CA LYS A 73 19.21 -12.88 2.87
C LYS A 73 18.31 -13.45 1.78
N TYR A 74 18.88 -13.68 0.61
CA TYR A 74 18.17 -14.36 -0.47
C TYR A 74 17.98 -15.83 -0.15
N ASN A 75 16.77 -16.30 -0.37
CA ASN A 75 16.37 -17.69 -0.25
C ASN A 75 15.58 -18.05 -1.50
N SER A 76 16.14 -18.94 -2.31
CA SER A 76 15.55 -19.38 -3.58
C SER A 76 14.23 -20.13 -3.42
N SER A 77 13.92 -20.59 -2.21
CA SER A 77 12.65 -21.25 -1.88
C SER A 77 11.58 -20.27 -1.42
N GLU A 78 11.90 -18.98 -1.21
CA GLU A 78 10.91 -17.95 -0.86
C GLU A 78 10.07 -17.61 -2.10
N LYS A 79 8.86 -18.17 -2.16
CA LYS A 79 7.79 -17.77 -3.07
C LYS A 79 6.67 -17.14 -2.25
N PHE A 80 6.90 -15.96 -1.69
CA PHE A 80 5.87 -15.26 -0.91
C PHE A 80 5.55 -13.97 -1.60
N ALA A 81 4.48 -13.97 -2.39
CA ALA A 81 3.86 -12.70 -2.68
C ALA A 81 3.00 -12.29 -1.47
N SER A 82 3.12 -11.02 -1.09
CA SER A 82 2.42 -10.50 0.07
C SER A 82 0.95 -10.31 -0.31
N GLY A 83 0.07 -11.11 0.26
CA GLY A 83 -1.39 -11.04 0.07
C GLY A 83 -2.02 -12.40 -0.13
N VAL A 84 -3.24 -12.57 0.39
CA VAL A 84 -4.03 -13.83 0.45
C VAL A 84 -4.25 -14.49 -0.93
N PHE A 85 -4.04 -13.77 -2.04
CA PHE A 85 -4.36 -14.22 -3.40
C PHE A 85 -3.19 -14.21 -4.38
N THR A 86 -1.99 -13.92 -3.93
CA THR A 86 -0.86 -13.66 -4.83
C THR A 86 -0.23 -14.92 -5.44
N ASN A 87 -0.51 -16.10 -4.89
CA ASN A 87 -0.16 -17.40 -5.48
C ASN A 87 -1.26 -17.97 -6.39
N GLN A 88 -2.37 -17.25 -6.60
CA GLN A 88 -3.51 -17.71 -7.40
C GLN A 88 -3.54 -17.11 -8.82
N ALA A 89 -2.68 -16.15 -9.11
CA ALA A 89 -2.58 -15.56 -10.44
C ALA A 89 -1.71 -16.44 -11.36
N THR A 90 -2.28 -17.55 -11.83
CA THR A 90 -1.83 -18.15 -13.09
C THR A 90 -2.33 -17.20 -14.19
N GLY A 91 -1.42 -16.44 -14.81
CA GLY A 91 -1.71 -15.25 -15.65
C GLY A 91 -2.83 -15.38 -16.71
N ASP A 92 -3.26 -16.60 -17.02
CA ASP A 92 -4.25 -16.95 -18.05
C ASP A 92 -5.68 -17.27 -17.54
N GLN A 93 -5.91 -17.60 -16.26
CA GLN A 93 -7.18 -18.26 -15.84
C GLN A 93 -8.42 -17.36 -15.64
N THR A 94 -8.50 -16.20 -16.31
CA THR A 94 -9.69 -15.31 -16.20
C THR A 94 -10.26 -14.84 -17.54
N LEU A 95 -9.78 -15.37 -18.68
CA LEU A 95 -10.17 -14.86 -20.01
C LEU A 95 -11.35 -15.58 -20.69
N LEU A 96 -12.11 -16.44 -20.03
CA LEU A 96 -13.29 -17.07 -20.63
C LEU A 96 -14.42 -17.30 -19.61
N ASN A 97 -15.24 -16.28 -19.38
CA ASN A 97 -16.72 -16.34 -19.36
C ASN A 97 -17.27 -15.05 -18.76
N TRP A 98 -17.83 -14.22 -19.62
CA TRP A 98 -18.89 -13.26 -19.31
C TRP A 98 -20.02 -13.49 -20.30
#